data_AF-A0A438FBK7-F1
#
_entry.id   AF-A0A438FBK7-F1
#
_cell.length_a   1.000
_cell.length_b   1.000
_cell.length_c   1.000
_cell.angle_alpha   90.00
_cell.angle_beta   90.00
_cell.angle_gamma   90.00
#
_symmetry.space_group_name_H-M   'P 1'
#
loop_
_entity.id
_entity.type
_entity.pdbx_description
1 polymer ?
#
loop_
_entity_poly.entity_id
_entity_poly.type
_entity_poly.pdbx_seq_one_letter_code
_entity_poly.pdbx_strand_id
1 'polypeptide(L)' 'MGLEMLFLLTTRTADWFVRRGFSECSIESIPEERRKKINLSRKSKYYTKKLQPDMSGISVARAFN' A
#
# COMPACT_ATOMS: atom_id res chain seq x y z
N MET A 1 -8.31 9.18 12.57
CA MET A 1 -7.64 9.32 11.26
C MET A 1 -7.00 7.98 10.94
N GLY A 2 -7.48 7.30 9.89
CA GLY A 2 -7.05 5.95 9.51
C GLY A 2 -6.06 5.96 8.34
N LEU A 3 -5.59 4.78 7.94
CA LEU A 3 -4.80 4.61 6.72
C LEU A 3 -5.74 4.62 5.52
N GLU A 4 -5.48 5.47 4.54
CA GLU A 4 -6.30 5.58 3.32
C GLU A 4 -5.71 4.84 2.12
N MET A 5 -4.39 4.58 2.13
CA MET A 5 -3.70 4.01 1.00
C MET A 5 -2.50 3.17 1.41
N LEU A 6 -2.34 2.03 0.76
CA LEU A 6 -1.17 1.17 0.83
C LEU A 6 -0.30 1.37 -0.41
N PHE A 7 1.01 1.38 -0.19
CA PHE A 7 2.03 1.38 -1.23
C PHE A 7 2.82 0.08 -1.15
N LEU A 8 3.07 -0.54 -2.30
CA LEU A 8 3.78 -1.80 -2.44
C LEU A 8 4.93 -1.63 -3.42
N LEU A 9 6.11 -2.10 -3.02
CA LEU A 9 7.29 -2.23 -3.87
C LEU A 9 7.63 -3.70 -3.99
N THR A 10 7.59 -4.26 -5.19
CA THR A 10 7.99 -5.66 -5.38
C THR A 10 8.76 -5.89 -6.69
N THR A 11 9.75 -6.78 -6.63
CA THR A 11 10.50 -7.27 -7.80
C THR A 11 9.97 -8.61 -8.30
N ARG A 12 9.15 -9.31 -7.49
CA ARG A 12 8.60 -10.64 -7.81
C ARG A 12 7.11 -10.70 -7.42
N THR A 13 6.35 -11.59 -8.06
CA THR A 13 4.97 -11.91 -7.66
C THR A 13 3.99 -10.71 -7.70
N ALA A 14 4.23 -9.71 -8.56
CA ALA A 14 3.35 -8.54 -8.70
C ALA A 14 1.90 -8.92 -9.05
N ASP A 15 1.74 -9.92 -9.92
CA ASP A 15 0.46 -10.42 -10.41
C ASP A 15 -0.50 -10.88 -9.28
N TRP A 16 0.03 -11.48 -8.20
CA TRP A 16 -0.79 -11.84 -7.04
C TRP A 16 -1.39 -10.61 -6.35
N PHE A 17 -0.64 -9.52 -6.27
CA PHE A 17 -1.10 -8.26 -5.67
C PHE A 17 -2.11 -7.56 -6.57
N VAL A 18 -1.91 -7.59 -7.89
CA VAL A 18 -2.87 -7.04 -8.85
C VAL A 18 -4.24 -7.71 -8.68
N ARG A 19 -4.28 -9.04 -8.57
CA ARG A 19 -5.52 -9.78 -8.25
C ARG A 19 -6.16 -9.40 -6.90
N ARG A 20 -5.37 -8.92 -5.95
CA ARG A 20 -5.85 -8.43 -4.63
C ARG A 20 -6.30 -6.97 -4.65
N GLY A 21 -6.36 -6.35 -5.83
CA GLY A 21 -6.81 -4.97 -6.01
C GLY A 21 -5.70 -3.93 -5.84
N PHE A 22 -4.44 -4.31 -6.03
CA PHE A 22 -3.37 -3.33 -6.22
C PHE A 22 -3.31 -2.90 -7.69
N SER A 23 -3.03 -1.62 -7.91
CA SER A 23 -2.87 -1.03 -9.25
C SER A 23 -1.45 -0.51 -9.42
N GLU A 24 -0.84 -0.76 -10.58
CA GLU A 24 0.51 -0.27 -10.89
C GLU A 24 0.52 1.27 -10.87
N CYS A 25 1.60 1.83 -10.34
CA CYS A 25 1.76 3.28 -10.23
C CYS A 25 3.22 3.68 -10.51
N SER A 26 3.44 4.97 -10.73
CA SER A 26 4.78 5.53 -10.83
C SER A 26 5.36 5.80 -9.43
N ILE A 27 6.68 5.86 -9.32
CA ILE A 27 7.36 6.34 -8.10
C ILE A 27 6.91 7.76 -7.72
N GLU A 28 6.47 8.54 -8.71
CA GLU A 28 5.89 9.88 -8.57
C GLU A 28 4.55 9.92 -7.81
N SER A 29 3.89 8.78 -7.60
CA SER A 29 2.69 8.70 -6.77
C SER A 29 3.02 8.51 -5.29
N ILE A 30 4.26 8.13 -4.96
CA ILE A 30 4.70 7.91 -3.58
C ILE A 30 5.03 9.27 -2.94
N PRO A 31 4.71 9.54 -1.66
CA PRO A 31 5.13 10.77 -1.00
C PRO A 31 6.65 10.96 -1.03
N GLU A 32 7.12 12.19 -1.24
CA GLU A 32 8.55 12.51 -1.40
C GLU A 32 9.41 11.99 -0.24
N GLU A 33 8.92 12.13 1.00
CA GLU A 33 9.60 11.64 2.20
C GLU A 33 9.88 10.13 2.15
N ARG A 34 8.95 9.35 1.56
CA ARG A 34 9.10 7.91 1.37
C ARG A 34 9.98 7.58 0.17
N ARG A 35 9.95 8.38 -0.91
CA ARG A 35 10.82 8.18 -2.09
C ARG A 35 12.29 8.19 -1.73
N LYS A 36 12.71 9.09 -0.83
CA LYS A 36 14.11 9.19 -0.36
C LYS A 36 14.62 7.91 0.31
N LYS A 37 13.72 7.07 0.83
CA LYS A 37 14.03 5.81 1.51
C LYS A 37 13.98 4.59 0.56
N ILE A 38 13.55 4.76 -0.69
CA ILE A 38 13.44 3.67 -1.66
C ILE A 38 14.82 3.35 -2.25
N ASN A 39 15.20 2.08 -2.18
CA ASN A 39 16.39 1.60 -2.88
C ASN A 39 16.08 1.35 -4.37
N LEU A 40 16.45 2.32 -5.22
CA LEU A 40 16.26 2.27 -6.68
C LEU A 40 17.07 1.15 -7.36
N SER A 41 18.18 0.69 -6.76
CA SER A 41 19.02 -0.37 -7.32
C SER A 41 18.25 -1.70 -7.50
N ARG A 42 17.23 -1.93 -6.66
CA ARG A 42 16.43 -3.17 -6.72
C ARG A 42 15.52 -3.25 -7.95
N LYS A 43 15.33 -2.16 -8.70
CA LYS A 43 14.42 -2.08 -9.86
C LYS A 43 13.01 -2.63 -9.54
N SER A 44 12.50 -2.32 -8.35
CA SER A 44 11.15 -2.72 -7.94
C SER A 44 10.08 -2.04 -8.80
N LYS A 45 9.00 -2.77 -9.08
CA LYS A 45 7.75 -2.17 -9.57
C LYS A 45 6.95 -1.59 -8.40
N TYR A 46 6.17 -0.56 -8.67
CA TYR A 46 5.40 0.16 -7.66
C TYR A 46 3.92 -0.07 -7.87
N TYR A 47 3.19 -0.32 -6.79
CA TYR A 47 1.75 -0.49 -6.81
C TYR A 47 1.10 0.27 -5.65
N THR A 48 -0.15 0.68 -5.83
CA THR A 48 -0.97 1.26 -4.77
C THR A 48 -2.27 0.50 -4.60
N LYS A 49 -2.85 0.58 -3.40
CA LYS A 49 -4.21 0.13 -3.13
C LYS A 49 -4.88 1.13 -2.20
N LYS A 50 -6.04 1.66 -2.61
CA LYS A 50 -6.90 2.45 -1.72
C LYS A 50 -7.52 1.54 -0.67
N LEU A 51 -7.38 1.92 0.58
CA LEU A 51 -8.08 1.28 1.68
C LEU A 51 -9.50 1.82 1.69
N GLN A 52 -10.47 0.92 1.65
CA GLN A 52 -11.84 1.34 1.92
C GLN A 52 -11.90 1.72 3.41
N PRO A 53 -12.55 2.85 3.75
CA PRO A 53 -12.84 3.12 5.14
C PRO A 53 -13.61 1.93 5.70
N ASP A 54 -13.23 1.48 6.89
CA ASP A 54 -13.94 0.40 7.56
C ASP A 54 -15.35 0.90 7.89
N MET A 55 -16.29 0.55 7.00
CA MET A 55 -17.71 0.82 7.16
C MET A 55 -18.41 -0.35 7.86
N SER A 56 -17.67 -1.41 8.21
CA SER A 56 -18.16 -2.36 9.20
C SER A 56 -18.16 -1.63 10.53
N GLY A 57 -19.31 -1.42 11.16
CA GLY A 57 -19.42 -0.73 12.45
C GLY A 57 -18.73 -1.47 13.62
N ILE A 58 -17.76 -2.34 13.33
CA ILE A 58 -16.99 -3.11 14.30
C ILE A 58 -15.76 -2.28 14.65
N SER A 59 -15.97 -1.28 15.51
CA SER A 59 -14.86 -0.62 16.21
C SER A 59 -14.00 -1.69 16.88
N VAL A 60 -12.74 -1.82 16.47
CA VAL A 60 -11.73 -2.74 17.02
C VAL A 60 -11.30 -2.32 18.44
N ALA A 61 -12.25 -1.92 19.28
CA ALA A 61 -12.05 -1.37 20.62
C ALA A 61 -12.43 -2.35 21.73
N ARG A 62 -12.37 -3.66 21.47
CA ARG A 62 -12.86 -4.68 22.43
C ARG A 62 -11.96 -5.90 22.58
N ALA A 63 -10.65 -5.69 22.65
CA ALA A 63 -9.71 -6.76 22.96
C ALA A 63 -8.57 -6.30 23.90
N PHE A 64 -8.89 -5.47 24.89
CA PHE A 64 -8.05 -5.27 26.08
C PHE A 64 -8.96 -4.99 27.29
N ASN A 65 -9.50 -6.04 27.89
CA ASN A 65 -9.85 -6.07 29.31
C ASN A 65 -9.45 -7.43 29.87
#